data_AF-A0A955J6I5-F1
#
_entry.id   AF-A0A955J6I5-F1
#
_cell.length_a   1.000
_cell.length_b   1.000
_cell.length_c   1.000
_cell.angle_alpha   90.00
_cell.angle_beta   90.00
_cell.angle_gamma   90.00
#
_symmetry.space_group_name_H-M   'P 1'
#
loop_
_entity.id
_entity.type
_entity.pdbx_description
1 polymer ?
#
loop_
_entity_poly.entity_id
_entity_poly.type
_entity_poly.pdbx_seq_one_letter_code
_entity_poly.pdbx_strand_id
1 'polypeptide(L)'
;MKDKTYIVAVSGGVDSVVLLNMLIDNKLPNSQLLANSKQFVVAHFDHGIREESSMDADFVKVLAEEHGLPFELGRVNLGSEASEAEAREARYNFLRKCCKKYKASGIIAAHHQDDQLETAIINLIRGTGWRGLASLQEVSKLKSFDLGQDYCALFRPLLNVAKNDILEYADKNNLKWKEDSTNTDIKYLRNYVRLQLLPTMTNKDPDVQNKLLNIIKTAAELKAKIATELQNISTNSRLDRYDFIMWPSSVAKEVIYQQLVQLDPDWHPSNLQIIRALHFIKTALPGKQLEISENLSLHSQLRSVQFKKACIYAKVT
;
A
#
# COMPACT_ATOMS: atom_id res chain seq x y z
N MET A 1 -10.23 -26.40 12.83
CA MET A 1 -9.44 -25.39 12.08
C MET A 1 -9.07 -24.29 13.07
N LYS A 2 -7.82 -23.82 13.09
CA LYS A 2 -7.39 -22.80 14.07
C LYS A 2 -7.84 -21.42 13.59
N ASP A 3 -8.39 -20.60 14.48
CA ASP A 3 -8.79 -19.23 14.17
C ASP A 3 -7.62 -18.43 13.59
N LYS A 4 -7.88 -17.62 12.57
CA LYS A 4 -6.88 -16.68 12.04
C LYS A 4 -6.91 -15.39 12.84
N THR A 5 -5.76 -14.98 13.36
CA THR A 5 -5.62 -13.69 14.05
C THR A 5 -5.32 -12.58 13.04
N TYR A 6 -5.93 -11.41 13.20
CA TYR A 6 -5.66 -10.21 12.39
C TYR A 6 -5.36 -9.02 13.30
N ILE A 7 -4.40 -8.20 12.90
CA ILE A 7 -4.09 -6.93 13.57
C ILE A 7 -4.97 -5.84 12.97
N VAL A 8 -5.77 -5.15 13.77
CA VAL A 8 -6.62 -4.04 13.31
C VAL A 8 -5.94 -2.74 13.69
N ALA A 9 -5.53 -1.96 12.68
CA ALA A 9 -4.90 -0.66 12.89
C ALA A 9 -5.96 0.40 13.24
N VAL A 10 -5.98 0.85 14.50
CA VAL A 10 -7.00 1.79 15.00
C VAL A 10 -6.33 3.09 15.47
N SER A 11 -6.60 4.19 14.78
CA SER A 11 -6.06 5.52 15.13
C SER A 11 -6.93 6.27 16.14
N GLY A 12 -8.17 5.84 16.34
CA GLY A 12 -9.17 6.55 17.16
C GLY A 12 -10.06 7.50 16.33
N GLY A 13 -9.69 7.76 15.07
CA GLY A 13 -10.52 8.48 14.12
C GLY A 13 -11.69 7.64 13.58
N VAL A 14 -12.71 8.31 13.07
CA VAL A 14 -14.00 7.72 12.65
C VAL A 14 -13.83 6.51 11.73
N ASP A 15 -12.94 6.56 10.73
CA ASP A 15 -12.75 5.46 9.77
C ASP A 15 -12.32 4.18 10.47
N SER A 16 -11.40 4.32 11.41
CA SER A 16 -10.83 3.19 12.14
C SER A 16 -11.76 2.63 13.21
N VAL A 17 -12.58 3.49 13.83
CA VAL A 17 -13.62 3.08 14.77
C VAL A 17 -14.74 2.34 14.05
N VAL A 18 -15.20 2.86 12.91
CA VAL A 18 -16.21 2.21 12.05
C VAL A 18 -15.69 0.87 11.54
N LEU A 19 -14.44 0.81 11.07
CA LEU A 19 -13.82 -0.45 10.66
C LEU A 19 -13.85 -1.49 11.79
N LEU A 20 -13.44 -1.09 13.00
CA LEU A 20 -13.42 -1.99 14.15
C LEU A 20 -14.82 -2.48 14.50
N ASN A 21 -15.81 -1.59 14.54
CA ASN A 21 -17.19 -1.94 14.83
C ASN A 21 -17.77 -2.89 13.76
N MET A 22 -17.56 -2.61 12.47
CA MET A 22 -17.99 -3.50 11.38
C MET A 22 -17.32 -4.88 11.44
N LEU A 23 -16.07 -4.97 11.89
CA LEU A 23 -15.34 -6.24 12.07
C LEU A 23 -15.95 -7.07 13.20
N ILE A 24 -16.28 -6.44 14.32
CA ILE A 24 -16.90 -7.08 15.50
C ILE A 24 -18.30 -7.58 15.14
N ASP A 25 -19.07 -6.75 14.46
CA ASP A 25 -20.45 -7.07 14.04
C ASP A 25 -20.53 -8.01 12.82
N ASN A 26 -19.39 -8.38 12.22
CA ASN A 26 -19.32 -9.14 10.97
C ASN A 26 -20.10 -8.50 9.79
N LYS A 27 -20.15 -7.16 9.74
CA LYS A 27 -20.89 -6.38 8.73
C LYS A 27 -20.01 -5.82 7.60
N LEU A 28 -18.78 -6.34 7.43
CA LEU A 28 -17.91 -5.87 6.35
C LEU A 28 -18.52 -6.16 4.97
N PRO A 29 -18.47 -5.20 4.02
CA PRO A 29 -19.02 -5.39 2.67
C PRO A 29 -18.31 -6.52 1.91
N ASN A 30 -17.02 -6.74 2.18
CA ASN A 30 -16.19 -7.76 1.55
C ASN A 30 -15.73 -8.82 2.58
N SER A 31 -16.68 -9.43 3.28
CA SER A 31 -16.41 -10.42 4.34
C SER A 31 -15.56 -11.61 3.88
N GLN A 32 -15.60 -11.94 2.58
CA GLN A 32 -14.79 -13.00 1.95
C GLN A 32 -13.27 -12.74 1.98
N LEU A 33 -12.84 -11.49 2.19
CA LEU A 33 -11.40 -11.16 2.30
C LEU A 33 -10.75 -11.74 3.57
N LEU A 34 -11.55 -12.06 4.59
CA LEU A 34 -11.10 -12.58 5.87
C LEU A 34 -11.59 -14.02 6.05
N ALA A 35 -10.87 -14.81 6.85
CA ALA A 35 -11.36 -16.15 7.17
C ALA A 35 -12.63 -16.11 8.02
N ASN A 36 -13.49 -17.12 7.85
CA ASN A 36 -14.76 -17.24 8.61
C ASN A 36 -14.53 -17.30 10.12
N SER A 37 -13.48 -18.01 10.56
CA SER A 37 -13.09 -18.09 11.97
C SER A 37 -11.89 -17.17 12.20
N LYS A 38 -12.10 -16.08 12.96
CA LYS A 38 -11.14 -14.99 13.07
C LYS A 38 -11.12 -14.37 14.47
N GLN A 39 -9.96 -13.86 14.85
CA GLN A 39 -9.73 -13.10 16.07
C GLN A 39 -9.04 -11.78 15.72
N PHE A 40 -9.31 -10.75 16.51
CA PHE A 40 -8.77 -9.41 16.28
C PHE A 40 -7.89 -8.96 17.43
N VAL A 41 -6.81 -8.26 17.10
CA VAL A 41 -5.96 -7.54 18.05
C VAL A 41 -5.96 -6.09 17.60
N VAL A 42 -6.37 -5.18 18.49
CA VAL A 42 -6.37 -3.75 18.22
C VAL A 42 -4.95 -3.22 18.40
N ALA A 43 -4.43 -2.52 17.39
CA ALA A 43 -3.11 -1.91 17.44
C ALA A 43 -3.20 -0.42 17.14
N HIS A 44 -2.82 0.40 18.12
CA HIS A 44 -2.73 1.86 18.00
C HIS A 44 -1.27 2.28 17.91
N PHE A 45 -0.98 3.25 17.03
CA PHE A 45 0.35 3.82 16.91
C PHE A 45 0.32 5.32 17.15
N ASP A 46 0.92 5.72 18.26
CA ASP A 46 1.10 7.11 18.64
C ASP A 46 2.43 7.64 18.06
N HIS A 47 2.33 8.67 17.22
CA HIS A 47 3.47 9.33 16.59
C HIS A 47 4.17 10.37 17.49
N GLY A 48 3.63 10.66 18.67
CA GLY A 48 4.22 11.58 19.64
C GLY A 48 4.29 13.03 19.18
N ILE A 49 3.49 13.41 18.17
CA ILE A 49 3.51 14.74 17.55
C ILE A 49 2.71 15.76 18.37
N ARG A 50 1.71 15.31 19.15
CA ARG A 50 0.77 16.16 19.91
C ARG A 50 0.78 15.79 21.39
N GLU A 51 0.55 16.76 22.29
CA GLU A 51 0.36 16.49 23.73
C GLU A 51 -0.90 15.63 23.99
N GLU A 52 -1.96 15.85 23.20
CA GLU A 52 -3.24 15.12 23.29
C GLU A 52 -3.17 13.68 22.74
N SER A 53 -2.08 13.28 22.10
CA SER A 53 -1.93 11.93 21.53
C SER A 53 -2.08 10.81 22.56
N SER A 54 -1.74 11.10 23.82
CA SER A 54 -1.98 10.20 24.95
C SER A 54 -3.48 9.91 25.18
N MET A 55 -4.34 10.91 24.99
CA MET A 55 -5.79 10.76 25.13
C MET A 55 -6.40 9.92 24.00
N ASP A 56 -5.83 9.98 22.79
CA ASP A 56 -6.24 9.14 21.67
C ASP A 56 -5.89 7.67 21.95
N ALA A 57 -4.70 7.39 22.50
CA ALA A 57 -4.30 6.06 22.89
C ALA A 57 -5.19 5.47 24.01
N ASP A 58 -5.52 6.27 25.03
CA ASP A 58 -6.42 5.86 26.11
C ASP A 58 -7.83 5.58 25.59
N PHE A 59 -8.34 6.42 24.67
CA PHE A 59 -9.63 6.20 24.02
C PHE A 59 -9.67 4.86 23.27
N VAL A 60 -8.66 4.57 22.45
CA VAL A 60 -8.62 3.31 21.68
C VAL A 60 -8.43 2.10 22.60
N LYS A 61 -7.67 2.24 23.69
CA LYS A 61 -7.52 1.19 24.69
C LYS A 61 -8.86 0.84 25.33
N VAL A 62 -9.61 1.83 25.81
CA VAL A 62 -10.95 1.62 26.39
C VAL A 62 -11.89 0.98 25.37
N LEU A 63 -11.88 1.45 24.12
CA LEU A 63 -12.70 0.90 23.05
C LEU A 63 -12.39 -0.59 22.79
N ALA A 64 -11.11 -0.99 22.85
CA ALA A 64 -10.71 -2.39 22.70
C ALA A 64 -11.15 -3.24 23.90
N GLU A 65 -10.98 -2.72 25.13
CA GLU A 65 -11.36 -3.38 26.37
C GLU A 65 -12.87 -3.62 26.47
N GLU A 66 -13.69 -2.64 26.08
CA GLU A 66 -15.16 -2.73 26.02
C GLU A 66 -15.64 -3.91 25.16
N HIS A 67 -14.87 -4.27 24.13
CA HIS A 67 -15.19 -5.36 23.21
C HIS A 67 -14.38 -6.64 23.50
N GLY A 68 -13.64 -6.69 24.61
CA GLY A 68 -12.84 -7.85 25.02
C GLY A 68 -11.68 -8.18 24.06
N LEU A 69 -11.17 -7.18 23.33
CA LEU A 69 -10.10 -7.36 22.34
C LEU A 69 -8.73 -7.02 22.93
N PRO A 70 -7.68 -7.82 22.65
CA PRO A 70 -6.31 -7.46 23.00
C PRO A 70 -5.90 -6.12 22.38
N PHE A 71 -5.15 -5.31 23.14
CA PHE A 71 -4.68 -3.99 22.73
C PHE A 71 -3.15 -3.91 22.74
N GLU A 72 -2.58 -3.36 21.66
CA GLU A 72 -1.17 -3.02 21.54
C GLU A 72 -0.99 -1.54 21.27
N LEU A 73 -0.10 -0.90 22.04
CA LEU A 73 0.31 0.48 21.84
C LEU A 73 1.75 0.50 21.33
N GLY A 74 1.95 1.13 20.18
CA GLY A 74 3.26 1.54 19.71
C GLY A 74 3.39 3.04 19.87
N ARG A 75 4.56 3.51 20.33
CA ARG A 75 4.85 4.93 20.45
C ARG A 75 6.23 5.24 19.91
N VAL A 76 6.33 6.36 19.19
CA VAL A 76 7.59 6.96 18.78
C VAL A 76 7.47 8.47 18.95
N ASN A 77 8.54 9.15 19.33
CA ASN A 77 8.57 10.61 19.33
C ASN A 77 9.40 11.05 18.11
N LEU A 78 8.75 11.21 16.95
CA LEU A 78 9.45 11.58 15.71
C LEU A 78 9.79 13.09 15.65
N GLY A 79 9.23 13.90 16.56
CA GLY A 79 9.36 15.36 16.53
C GLY A 79 8.42 16.00 15.49
N SER A 80 8.28 17.33 15.55
CA SER A 80 7.37 18.10 14.68
C SER A 80 7.83 18.21 13.22
N GLU A 81 9.11 17.93 12.94
CA GLU A 81 9.70 18.01 11.59
C GLU A 81 9.65 16.69 10.82
N ALA A 82 9.17 15.62 11.45
CA ALA A 82 9.11 14.31 10.83
C ALA A 82 8.23 14.35 9.57
N SER A 83 8.76 13.79 8.49
CA SER A 83 8.00 13.65 7.26
C SER A 83 6.86 12.64 7.43
N GLU A 84 5.80 12.83 6.65
CA GLU A 84 4.69 11.87 6.58
C GLU A 84 5.18 10.45 6.19
N ALA A 85 6.26 10.36 5.42
CA ALA A 85 6.88 9.11 5.03
C ALA A 85 7.50 8.38 6.22
N GLU A 86 8.28 9.07 7.06
CA GLU A 86 8.90 8.51 8.26
C GLU A 86 7.85 8.07 9.28
N ALA A 87 6.83 8.90 9.52
CA ALA A 87 5.71 8.55 10.37
C ALA A 87 5.02 7.28 9.86
N ARG A 88 4.70 7.21 8.57
CA ARG A 88 4.08 6.05 7.95
C ARG A 88 4.95 4.79 8.06
N GLU A 89 6.26 4.92 7.91
CA GLU A 89 7.20 3.80 8.04
C GLU A 89 7.27 3.28 9.48
N ALA A 90 7.39 4.18 10.46
CA ALA A 90 7.41 3.82 11.88
C ALA A 90 6.13 3.07 12.30
N ARG A 91 4.96 3.54 11.84
CA ARG A 91 3.68 2.87 12.06
C ARG A 91 3.66 1.46 11.48
N TYR A 92 4.08 1.28 10.22
CA TYR A 92 4.10 -0.06 9.63
C TYR A 92 5.14 -0.97 10.28
N ASN A 93 6.28 -0.45 10.72
CA ASN A 93 7.25 -1.20 11.52
C ASN A 93 6.61 -1.76 12.80
N PHE A 94 5.87 -0.93 13.53
CA PHE A 94 5.13 -1.36 14.72
C PHE A 94 4.05 -2.42 14.40
N LEU A 95 3.22 -2.19 13.38
CA LEU A 95 2.16 -3.15 13.00
C LEU A 95 2.74 -4.50 12.59
N ARG A 96 3.91 -4.53 11.94
CA ARG A 96 4.63 -5.77 11.62
C ARG A 96 5.14 -6.50 12.87
N LYS A 97 5.66 -5.78 13.86
CA LYS A 97 6.03 -6.37 15.16
C LYS A 97 4.83 -7.02 15.82
N CYS A 98 3.64 -6.39 15.73
CA CYS A 98 2.38 -6.98 16.19
C CYS A 98 2.01 -8.24 15.39
N CYS A 99 2.12 -8.23 14.05
CA CYS A 99 1.88 -9.43 13.24
C CYS A 99 2.71 -10.61 13.75
N LYS A 100 4.00 -10.39 14.03
CA LYS A 100 4.92 -11.44 14.50
C LYS A 100 4.56 -11.92 15.91
N LYS A 101 4.32 -10.99 16.85
CA LYS A 101 3.96 -11.30 18.24
C LYS A 101 2.75 -12.23 18.32
N TYR A 102 1.72 -11.95 17.51
CA TYR A 102 0.46 -12.70 17.52
C TYR A 102 0.36 -13.79 16.46
N LYS A 103 1.41 -14.01 15.66
CA LYS A 103 1.38 -14.91 14.48
C LYS A 103 0.17 -14.62 13.58
N ALA A 104 -0.10 -13.32 13.37
CA ALA A 104 -1.27 -12.85 12.66
C ALA A 104 -1.18 -13.15 11.16
N SER A 105 -2.33 -13.39 10.55
CA SER A 105 -2.49 -13.60 9.11
C SER A 105 -2.43 -12.31 8.30
N GLY A 106 -2.54 -11.14 8.95
CA GLY A 106 -2.43 -9.84 8.30
C GLY A 106 -2.82 -8.66 9.17
N ILE A 107 -2.72 -7.47 8.59
CA ILE A 107 -3.13 -6.19 9.14
C ILE A 107 -4.39 -5.73 8.40
N ILE A 108 -5.35 -5.16 9.10
CA ILE A 108 -6.54 -4.52 8.54
C ILE A 108 -6.45 -3.02 8.82
N ALA A 109 -6.61 -2.19 7.80
CA ALA A 109 -6.57 -0.74 7.90
C ALA A 109 -7.79 -0.09 7.24
N ALA A 110 -8.24 1.02 7.80
CA ALA A 110 -9.47 1.71 7.42
C ALA A 110 -9.30 2.67 6.23
N HIS A 111 -8.46 2.33 5.26
CA HIS A 111 -8.37 3.15 4.05
C HIS A 111 -9.66 3.03 3.26
N HIS A 112 -10.18 4.16 2.79
CA HIS A 112 -11.48 4.27 2.12
C HIS A 112 -11.38 4.85 0.71
N GLN A 113 -12.52 5.08 0.06
CA GLN A 113 -12.60 5.52 -1.33
C GLN A 113 -11.92 6.87 -1.57
N ASP A 114 -12.13 7.85 -0.68
CA ASP A 114 -11.52 9.17 -0.80
C ASP A 114 -9.99 9.09 -0.62
N ASP A 115 -9.45 8.17 0.20
CA ASP A 115 -8.00 7.94 0.27
C ASP A 115 -7.44 7.48 -1.09
N GLN A 116 -8.22 6.73 -1.88
CA GLN A 116 -7.83 6.38 -3.25
C GLN A 116 -7.77 7.61 -4.15
N LEU A 117 -8.79 8.48 -4.08
CA LEU A 117 -8.83 9.73 -4.83
C LEU A 117 -7.65 10.62 -4.48
N GLU A 118 -7.42 10.87 -3.20
CA GLU A 118 -6.29 11.66 -2.71
C GLU A 118 -4.96 11.09 -3.19
N THR A 119 -4.76 9.79 -3.02
CA THR A 119 -3.51 9.13 -3.42
C THR A 119 -3.30 9.21 -4.93
N ALA A 120 -4.35 9.01 -5.74
CA ALA A 120 -4.27 9.14 -7.19
C ALA A 120 -3.93 10.57 -7.63
N ILE A 121 -4.57 11.58 -7.03
CA ILE A 121 -4.29 12.99 -7.36
C ILE A 121 -2.88 13.39 -6.94
N ILE A 122 -2.44 13.03 -5.73
CA ILE A 122 -1.06 13.26 -5.28
C ILE A 122 -0.05 12.61 -6.25
N ASN A 123 -0.33 11.39 -6.70
CA ASN A 123 0.49 10.67 -7.65
C ASN A 123 0.52 11.34 -9.03
N LEU A 124 -0.59 11.95 -9.47
CA LEU A 124 -0.63 12.76 -10.69
C LEU A 124 0.21 14.03 -10.55
N ILE A 125 0.08 14.75 -9.43
CA ILE A 125 0.88 15.96 -9.14
C ILE A 125 2.38 15.64 -9.14
N ARG A 126 2.75 14.48 -8.61
CA ARG A 126 4.14 13.99 -8.60
C ARG A 126 4.64 13.50 -9.97
N GLY A 127 3.81 13.53 -11.01
CA GLY A 127 4.18 13.08 -12.36
C GLY A 127 4.35 11.57 -12.47
N THR A 128 3.68 10.79 -11.62
CA THR A 128 3.69 9.32 -11.77
C THR A 128 2.88 8.92 -13.01
N GLY A 129 3.29 7.83 -13.67
CA GLY A 129 2.55 7.28 -14.81
C GLY A 129 1.25 6.59 -14.39
N TRP A 130 0.56 5.96 -15.35
CA TRP A 130 -0.74 5.29 -15.16
C TRP A 130 -0.78 4.28 -14.00
N ARG A 131 0.35 3.63 -13.67
CA ARG A 131 0.46 2.72 -12.53
C ARG A 131 0.27 3.39 -11.18
N GLY A 132 0.61 4.68 -11.06
CA GLY A 132 0.43 5.47 -9.85
C GLY A 132 -1.04 5.74 -9.54
N LEU A 133 -1.91 5.70 -10.56
CA LEU A 133 -3.36 5.75 -10.38
C LEU A 133 -3.86 4.47 -9.67
N ALA A 134 -3.31 3.31 -10.02
CA ALA A 134 -3.62 2.01 -9.44
C ALA A 134 -2.72 1.66 -8.23
N SER A 135 -2.56 2.61 -7.30
CA SER A 135 -1.61 2.52 -6.19
C SER A 135 -2.17 1.82 -4.94
N LEU A 136 -3.46 2.00 -4.63
CA LEU A 136 -4.11 1.28 -3.54
C LEU A 136 -4.83 0.03 -4.06
N GLN A 137 -4.78 -1.03 -3.27
CA GLN A 137 -5.43 -2.32 -3.54
C GLN A 137 -6.10 -2.81 -2.26
N GLU A 138 -7.19 -3.56 -2.39
CA GLU A 138 -7.91 -4.12 -1.23
C GLU A 138 -7.00 -5.04 -0.41
N VAL A 139 -6.09 -5.77 -1.07
CA VAL A 139 -5.05 -6.59 -0.44
C VAL A 139 -3.70 -6.24 -1.05
N SER A 140 -2.73 -5.90 -0.20
CA SER A 140 -1.34 -5.65 -0.62
C SER A 140 -0.36 -6.32 0.34
N LYS A 141 0.87 -6.61 -0.09
CA LYS A 141 1.93 -7.13 0.79
C LYS A 141 2.70 -5.97 1.43
N LEU A 142 2.93 -6.03 2.74
CA LEU A 142 3.86 -5.16 3.47
C LEU A 142 5.15 -5.93 3.77
N LYS A 143 6.28 -5.42 3.30
CA LYS A 143 7.62 -5.97 3.61
C LYS A 143 8.00 -5.69 5.06
N SER A 144 8.66 -6.65 5.71
CA SER A 144 9.41 -6.44 6.95
C SER A 144 10.90 -6.36 6.63
N PHE A 145 11.56 -5.25 6.98
CA PHE A 145 13.02 -5.13 6.76
C PHE A 145 13.84 -5.80 7.88
N ASP A 146 13.28 -5.91 9.09
CA ASP A 146 14.04 -6.34 10.29
C ASP A 146 13.78 -7.78 10.75
N LEU A 147 12.89 -8.54 10.08
CA LEU A 147 12.36 -9.80 10.65
C LEU A 147 12.51 -11.03 9.76
N GLY A 148 13.43 -11.02 8.79
CA GLY A 148 13.49 -12.03 7.73
C GLY A 148 12.47 -11.73 6.62
N GLN A 149 12.51 -12.47 5.51
CA GLN A 149 11.65 -12.26 4.33
C GLN A 149 10.16 -12.62 4.58
N ASP A 150 9.62 -12.28 5.75
CA ASP A 150 8.23 -12.48 6.09
C ASP A 150 7.38 -11.28 5.65
N TYR A 151 6.36 -11.57 4.85
CA TYR A 151 5.36 -10.62 4.40
C TYR A 151 4.17 -10.61 5.37
N CYS A 152 3.68 -9.42 5.74
CA CYS A 152 2.35 -9.30 6.36
C CYS A 152 1.37 -8.77 5.30
N ALA A 153 0.26 -9.48 5.08
CA ALA A 153 -0.80 -9.00 4.20
C ALA A 153 -1.48 -7.79 4.84
N LEU A 154 -1.77 -6.76 4.03
CA LEU A 154 -2.50 -5.57 4.44
C LEU A 154 -3.85 -5.54 3.70
N PHE A 155 -4.92 -5.64 4.47
CA PHE A 155 -6.31 -5.63 4.04
C PHE A 155 -6.90 -4.23 4.22
N ARG A 156 -7.63 -3.75 3.21
CA ARG A 156 -8.35 -2.48 3.19
C ARG A 156 -9.81 -2.74 2.77
N PRO A 157 -10.64 -3.30 3.66
CA PRO A 157 -11.99 -3.73 3.28
C PRO A 157 -12.93 -2.56 2.98
N LEU A 158 -12.61 -1.34 3.45
CA LEU A 158 -13.38 -0.13 3.21
C LEU A 158 -12.95 0.63 1.94
N LEU A 159 -12.00 0.10 1.16
CA LEU A 159 -11.36 0.84 0.08
C LEU A 159 -12.36 1.35 -0.96
N ASN A 160 -13.47 0.65 -1.15
CA ASN A 160 -14.55 1.01 -2.08
C ASN A 160 -15.79 1.64 -1.39
N VAL A 161 -15.65 2.07 -0.13
CA VAL A 161 -16.71 2.71 0.67
C VAL A 161 -16.44 4.21 0.74
N ALA A 162 -17.44 5.04 0.49
CA ALA A 162 -17.30 6.50 0.53
C ALA A 162 -17.14 6.99 1.97
N LYS A 163 -16.43 8.10 2.16
CA LYS A 163 -16.32 8.73 3.49
C LYS A 163 -17.69 9.07 4.10
N ASN A 164 -18.65 9.50 3.28
CA ASN A 164 -20.00 9.82 3.74
C ASN A 164 -20.73 8.59 4.30
N ASP A 165 -20.57 7.41 3.67
CA ASP A 165 -21.19 6.17 4.17
C ASP A 165 -20.57 5.73 5.50
N ILE A 166 -19.27 5.99 5.70
CA ILE A 166 -18.58 5.76 6.97
C ILE A 166 -19.14 6.66 8.07
N LEU A 167 -19.34 7.95 7.77
CA LEU A 167 -19.93 8.91 8.71
C LEU A 167 -21.38 8.54 9.05
N GLU A 168 -22.20 8.23 8.05
CA GLU A 168 -23.60 7.80 8.27
C GLU A 168 -23.66 6.53 9.11
N TYR A 169 -22.75 5.57 8.88
CA TYR A 169 -22.64 4.38 9.71
C TYR A 169 -22.27 4.72 11.15
N ALA A 170 -21.30 5.62 11.37
CA ALA A 170 -20.89 6.05 12.70
C ALA A 170 -22.07 6.68 13.46
N ASP A 171 -22.80 7.58 12.82
CA ASP A 171 -23.97 8.26 13.39
C ASP A 171 -25.09 7.27 13.71
N LYS A 172 -25.43 6.39 12.75
CA LYS A 172 -26.49 5.38 12.91
C LYS A 172 -26.22 4.41 14.06
N ASN A 173 -24.96 4.08 14.33
CA ASN A 173 -24.57 3.19 15.41
C ASN A 173 -24.14 3.95 16.68
N ASN A 174 -24.31 5.27 16.72
CA ASN A 174 -23.92 6.14 17.84
C ASN A 174 -22.46 5.94 18.31
N LEU A 175 -21.56 5.75 17.35
CA LEU A 175 -20.15 5.53 17.64
C LEU A 175 -19.51 6.84 18.11
N LYS A 176 -18.59 6.74 19.07
CA LYS A 176 -17.74 7.86 19.49
C LYS A 176 -16.40 7.74 18.78
N TRP A 177 -15.81 8.86 18.39
CA TRP A 177 -14.46 8.90 17.82
C TRP A 177 -13.74 10.19 18.25
N LYS A 178 -12.44 10.22 18.00
CA LYS A 178 -11.59 11.40 18.18
C LYS A 178 -11.35 12.08 16.84
N GLU A 179 -11.42 13.41 16.83
CA GLU A 179 -11.04 14.21 15.66
C GLU A 179 -9.61 14.71 15.82
N ASP A 180 -8.78 14.47 14.80
CA ASP A 180 -7.41 14.95 14.77
C ASP A 180 -7.37 16.39 14.22
N SER A 181 -6.94 17.33 15.05
CA SER A 181 -6.82 18.75 14.69
C SER A 181 -5.85 19.01 13.52
N THR A 182 -4.86 18.13 13.29
CA THR A 182 -3.90 18.24 12.18
C THR A 182 -4.51 17.89 10.82
N ASN A 183 -5.70 17.28 10.79
CA ASN A 183 -6.43 17.02 9.54
C ASN A 183 -6.82 18.31 8.80
N THR A 184 -6.69 19.47 9.43
CA THR A 184 -7.03 20.78 8.84
C THR A 184 -5.83 21.55 8.30
N ASP A 185 -4.59 21.11 8.57
CA ASP A 185 -3.39 21.85 8.13
C ASP A 185 -3.10 21.61 6.64
N ILE A 186 -3.42 22.61 5.82
CA ILE A 186 -3.23 22.59 4.36
C ILE A 186 -1.77 22.65 3.92
N LYS A 187 -0.80 22.82 4.83
CA LYS A 187 0.64 22.67 4.50
C LYS A 187 0.95 21.25 4.00
N TYR A 188 0.23 20.25 4.51
CA TYR A 188 0.35 18.89 4.04
C TYR A 188 -0.40 18.71 2.73
N LEU A 189 0.30 18.22 1.69
CA LEU A 189 -0.28 18.06 0.35
C LEU A 189 -1.56 17.22 0.34
N ARG A 190 -1.64 16.18 1.18
CA ARG A 190 -2.85 15.36 1.32
C ARG A 190 -4.05 16.17 1.83
N ASN A 191 -3.86 16.99 2.85
CA ASN A 191 -4.89 17.88 3.38
C ASN A 191 -5.28 18.96 2.37
N TYR A 192 -4.31 19.53 1.64
CA TYR A 192 -4.61 20.46 0.53
C TYR A 192 -5.50 19.80 -0.54
N VAL A 193 -5.18 18.57 -0.95
CA VAL A 193 -6.00 17.84 -1.93
C VAL A 193 -7.42 17.61 -1.40
N ARG A 194 -7.55 17.15 -0.15
CA ARG A 194 -8.84 16.88 0.50
C ARG A 194 -9.70 18.13 0.71
N LEU A 195 -9.12 19.22 1.21
CA LEU A 195 -9.85 20.40 1.69
C LEU A 195 -10.01 21.50 0.65
N GLN A 196 -9.14 21.53 -0.37
CA GLN A 196 -9.14 22.60 -1.37
C GLN A 196 -9.42 22.03 -2.76
N LEU A 197 -8.61 21.09 -3.23
CA LEU A 197 -8.64 20.66 -4.62
C LEU A 197 -9.89 19.83 -4.96
N LEU A 198 -10.17 18.78 -4.19
CA LEU A 198 -11.33 17.92 -4.39
C LEU A 198 -12.66 18.72 -4.32
N PRO A 199 -12.90 19.56 -3.29
CA PRO A 199 -14.10 20.40 -3.25
C PRO A 199 -14.21 21.36 -4.44
N THR A 200 -13.11 21.99 -4.84
CA THR A 200 -13.10 22.89 -6.01
C THR A 200 -13.48 22.14 -7.29
N MET A 201 -12.95 20.92 -7.48
CA MET A 201 -13.31 20.07 -8.61
C MET A 201 -14.78 19.66 -8.56
N THR A 202 -15.28 19.22 -7.39
CA THR A 202 -16.67 18.81 -7.19
C THR A 202 -17.66 19.95 -7.41
N ASN A 203 -17.30 21.18 -7.01
CA ASN A 203 -18.12 22.36 -7.27
C ASN A 203 -18.26 22.66 -8.77
N LYS A 204 -17.24 22.34 -9.57
CA LYS A 204 -17.26 22.53 -11.02
C LYS A 204 -17.99 21.41 -11.75
N ASP A 205 -17.86 20.17 -11.26
CA ASP A 205 -18.51 18.99 -11.79
C ASP A 205 -18.83 18.03 -10.64
N PRO A 206 -20.10 17.93 -10.20
CA PRO A 206 -20.48 17.08 -9.07
C PRO A 206 -20.13 15.61 -9.24
N ASP A 207 -19.98 15.14 -10.49
CA ASP A 207 -19.66 13.73 -10.80
C ASP A 207 -18.16 13.48 -10.97
N VAL A 208 -17.31 14.50 -10.78
CA VAL A 208 -15.86 14.40 -11.02
C VAL A 208 -15.19 13.29 -10.20
N GLN A 209 -15.63 13.07 -8.96
CA GLN A 209 -15.06 12.05 -8.09
C GLN A 209 -15.36 10.65 -8.65
N ASN A 210 -16.59 10.38 -9.08
CA ASN A 210 -16.96 9.12 -9.71
C ASN A 210 -16.18 8.87 -11.01
N LYS A 211 -16.01 9.92 -11.83
CA LYS A 211 -15.20 9.84 -13.06
C LYS A 211 -13.75 9.47 -12.76
N LEU A 212 -13.14 10.10 -11.75
CA LEU A 212 -11.78 9.78 -11.30
C LEU A 212 -11.68 8.36 -10.74
N LEU A 213 -12.66 7.93 -9.93
CA LEU A 213 -12.72 6.57 -9.40
C LEU A 213 -12.82 5.52 -10.51
N ASN A 214 -13.60 5.78 -11.56
CA ASN A 214 -13.69 4.90 -12.71
C ASN A 214 -12.35 4.79 -13.47
N ILE A 215 -11.60 5.88 -13.58
CA ILE A 215 -10.24 5.88 -14.16
C ILE A 215 -9.30 5.04 -13.28
N ILE A 216 -9.34 5.23 -11.95
CA ILE A 216 -8.53 4.47 -10.99
C ILE A 216 -8.83 2.97 -11.11
N LYS A 217 -10.12 2.60 -11.14
CA LYS A 217 -10.59 1.23 -11.30
C LYS A 217 -10.10 0.62 -12.62
N THR A 218 -10.27 1.35 -13.74
CA THR A 218 -9.81 0.91 -15.06
C THR A 218 -8.29 0.70 -15.08
N ALA A 219 -7.52 1.61 -14.47
CA ALA A 219 -6.08 1.46 -14.36
C ALA A 219 -5.67 0.24 -13.51
N ALA A 220 -6.40 -0.06 -12.44
CA ALA A 220 -6.16 -1.23 -11.60
C ALA A 220 -6.47 -2.55 -12.34
N GLU A 221 -7.60 -2.60 -13.07
CA GLU A 221 -7.96 -3.73 -13.91
C GLU A 221 -6.93 -3.96 -15.03
N LEU A 222 -6.48 -2.89 -15.68
CA LEU A 222 -5.45 -2.95 -16.71
C LEU A 222 -4.12 -3.47 -16.15
N LYS A 223 -3.72 -3.00 -14.96
CA LYS A 223 -2.52 -3.48 -14.25
C LYS A 223 -2.59 -4.98 -14.00
N ALA A 224 -3.73 -5.48 -13.54
CA ALA A 224 -3.94 -6.90 -13.30
C ALA A 224 -3.90 -7.72 -14.60
N LYS A 225 -4.61 -7.28 -15.64
CA LYS A 225 -4.62 -7.95 -16.96
C LYS A 225 -3.23 -8.01 -17.58
N ILE A 226 -2.48 -6.90 -17.58
CA ILE A 226 -1.11 -6.85 -18.10
C ILE A 226 -0.21 -7.83 -17.33
N ALA A 227 -0.33 -7.89 -15.99
CA ALA A 227 0.45 -8.83 -15.19
C ALA A 227 0.13 -10.28 -15.56
N THR A 228 -1.15 -10.63 -15.73
CA THR A 228 -1.58 -11.98 -16.13
C THR A 228 -1.07 -12.35 -17.52
N GLU A 229 -1.22 -11.47 -18.51
CA GLU A 229 -0.75 -11.74 -19.88
C GLU A 229 0.77 -11.89 -19.92
N LEU A 230 1.50 -11.08 -19.17
CA LEU A 230 2.95 -11.14 -19.12
C LEU A 230 3.48 -12.35 -18.34
N GLN A 231 2.73 -12.90 -17.39
CA GLN A 231 3.10 -14.19 -16.76
C GLN A 231 3.15 -15.34 -17.77
N ASN A 232 2.27 -15.33 -18.78
CA ASN A 232 2.28 -16.35 -19.83
C ASN A 232 3.51 -16.24 -20.75
N ILE A 233 4.03 -15.03 -20.94
CA ILE A 233 5.20 -14.74 -21.78
C ILE A 233 6.52 -14.94 -21.01
N SER A 234 6.54 -14.59 -19.73
CA SER A 234 7.72 -14.50 -18.86
C SER A 234 7.98 -15.78 -18.03
N THR A 235 7.70 -16.95 -18.60
CA THR A 235 7.92 -18.24 -17.91
C THR A 235 9.40 -18.56 -17.68
N ASN A 236 10.31 -17.89 -18.39
CA ASN A 236 11.75 -18.02 -18.23
C ASN A 236 12.38 -16.66 -17.88
N SER A 237 13.29 -16.62 -16.91
CA SER A 237 14.11 -15.45 -16.54
C SER A 237 15.07 -14.96 -17.65
N ARG A 238 14.88 -15.49 -18.86
CA ARG A 238 15.68 -15.30 -20.06
C ARG A 238 14.73 -14.90 -21.18
N LEU A 239 14.87 -13.68 -21.67
CA LEU A 239 14.04 -13.12 -22.73
C LEU A 239 14.90 -12.83 -23.97
N ASP A 240 14.31 -12.94 -25.16
CA ASP A 240 15.00 -12.68 -26.42
C ASP A 240 15.24 -11.17 -26.62
N ARG A 241 16.46 -10.79 -26.97
CA ARG A 241 16.82 -9.37 -27.22
C ARG A 241 16.19 -8.84 -28.50
N TYR A 242 15.98 -9.70 -29.49
CA TYR A 242 15.36 -9.33 -30.76
C TYR A 242 13.95 -8.78 -30.52
N ASP A 243 13.19 -9.41 -29.64
CA ASP A 243 11.86 -8.96 -29.25
C ASP A 243 11.88 -7.52 -28.71
N PHE A 244 12.80 -7.21 -27.79
CA PHE A 244 12.94 -5.85 -27.25
C PHE A 244 13.36 -4.82 -28.31
N ILE A 245 14.14 -5.22 -29.30
CA ILE A 245 14.54 -4.35 -30.42
C ILE A 245 13.32 -4.02 -31.28
N MET A 246 12.49 -5.02 -31.57
CA MET A 246 11.33 -4.90 -32.46
C MET A 246 10.10 -4.31 -31.79
N TRP A 247 9.91 -4.53 -30.48
CA TRP A 247 8.74 -4.04 -29.76
C TRP A 247 8.73 -2.51 -29.65
N PRO A 248 7.53 -1.90 -29.66
CA PRO A 248 7.36 -0.52 -29.24
C PRO A 248 7.98 -0.30 -27.86
N SER A 249 8.65 0.84 -27.68
CA SER A 249 9.33 1.16 -26.41
C SER A 249 8.38 1.14 -25.21
N SER A 250 7.10 1.45 -25.38
CA SER A 250 6.08 1.32 -24.33
C SER A 250 5.92 -0.13 -23.88
N VAL A 251 5.71 -1.07 -24.81
CA VAL A 251 5.56 -2.50 -24.54
C VAL A 251 6.82 -3.08 -23.90
N ALA A 252 7.99 -2.78 -24.47
CA ALA A 252 9.26 -3.24 -23.93
C ALA A 252 9.49 -2.79 -22.47
N LYS A 253 9.12 -1.55 -22.13
CA LYS A 253 9.18 -1.03 -20.76
C LYS A 253 8.23 -1.77 -19.82
N GLU A 254 7.03 -2.15 -20.27
CA GLU A 254 6.08 -2.95 -19.48
C GLU A 254 6.63 -4.34 -19.15
N VAL A 255 7.20 -5.02 -20.15
CA VAL A 255 7.80 -6.36 -19.97
C VAL A 255 8.97 -6.30 -18.98
N ILE A 256 9.87 -5.32 -19.12
CA ILE A 256 10.99 -5.12 -18.19
C ILE A 256 10.48 -4.88 -16.77
N TYR A 257 9.49 -3.98 -16.62
CA TYR A 257 8.92 -3.68 -15.32
C TYR A 257 8.36 -4.95 -14.66
N GLN A 258 7.54 -5.74 -15.37
CA GLN A 258 6.97 -6.95 -14.80
C GLN A 258 8.03 -8.00 -14.47
N GLN A 259 9.04 -8.18 -15.32
CA GLN A 259 10.12 -9.13 -15.06
C GLN A 259 10.90 -8.77 -13.79
N LEU A 260 11.17 -7.47 -13.58
CA LEU A 260 11.86 -6.98 -12.39
C LEU A 260 10.99 -7.15 -11.13
N VAL A 261 9.70 -6.79 -11.21
CA VAL A 261 8.75 -6.96 -10.09
C VAL A 261 8.49 -8.44 -9.81
N GLN A 262 8.53 -9.33 -10.79
CA GLN A 262 8.40 -10.77 -10.55
C GLN A 262 9.61 -11.33 -9.78
N LEU A 263 10.82 -10.84 -10.08
CA LEU A 263 12.04 -11.22 -9.36
C LEU A 263 12.11 -10.60 -7.96
N ASP A 264 11.66 -9.35 -7.84
CA ASP A 264 11.59 -8.64 -6.57
C ASP A 264 10.25 -7.92 -6.41
N PRO A 265 9.20 -8.60 -5.92
CA PRO A 265 7.84 -8.03 -5.79
C PRO A 265 7.74 -6.79 -4.92
N ASP A 266 8.76 -6.53 -4.11
CA ASP A 266 8.78 -5.42 -3.15
C ASP A 266 9.49 -4.19 -3.68
N TRP A 267 10.25 -4.35 -4.75
CA TRP A 267 11.05 -3.29 -5.31
C TRP A 267 10.47 -2.86 -6.65
N HIS A 268 10.15 -1.59 -6.74
CA HIS A 268 9.56 -1.01 -7.94
C HIS A 268 10.61 -0.15 -8.65
N PRO A 269 10.99 -0.47 -9.89
CA PRO A 269 11.97 0.31 -10.61
C PRO A 269 11.41 1.70 -10.94
N SER A 270 12.24 2.73 -10.76
CA SER A 270 11.97 4.06 -11.29
C SER A 270 11.90 4.02 -12.82
N ASN A 271 11.20 4.98 -13.42
CA ASN A 271 11.13 5.10 -14.89
C ASN A 271 12.54 5.18 -15.52
N LEU A 272 13.48 5.88 -14.87
CA LEU A 272 14.86 5.99 -15.34
C LEU A 272 15.57 4.63 -15.34
N GLN A 273 15.38 3.81 -14.31
CA GLN A 273 15.95 2.45 -14.26
C GLN A 273 15.40 1.57 -15.38
N ILE A 274 14.10 1.65 -15.67
CA ILE A 274 13.47 0.89 -16.77
C ILE A 274 14.05 1.35 -18.13
N ILE A 275 14.19 2.66 -18.35
CA ILE A 275 14.78 3.21 -19.58
C ILE A 275 16.24 2.74 -19.73
N ARG A 276 17.04 2.78 -18.66
CA ARG A 276 18.43 2.31 -18.66
C ARG A 276 18.51 0.81 -18.96
N ALA A 277 17.63 0.02 -18.37
CA ALA A 277 17.51 -1.41 -18.63
C ALA A 277 17.20 -1.68 -20.11
N LEU A 278 16.21 -0.98 -20.68
CA LEU A 278 15.84 -1.13 -22.09
C LEU A 278 17.00 -0.78 -23.02
N HIS A 279 17.69 0.34 -22.74
CA HIS A 279 18.85 0.74 -23.52
C HIS A 279 19.94 -0.33 -23.48
N PHE A 280 20.25 -0.85 -22.28
CA PHE A 280 21.22 -1.94 -22.11
C PHE A 280 20.83 -3.21 -22.88
N ILE A 281 19.56 -3.64 -22.80
CA ILE A 281 19.07 -4.81 -23.54
C ILE A 281 19.27 -4.62 -25.05
N LYS A 282 19.02 -3.42 -25.57
CA LYS A 282 19.15 -3.12 -27.00
C LYS A 282 20.60 -3.04 -27.47
N THR A 283 21.52 -2.49 -26.67
CA THR A 283 22.85 -2.09 -27.17
C THR A 283 24.03 -2.83 -26.56
N ALA A 284 23.85 -3.54 -25.44
CA ALA A 284 24.97 -4.16 -24.74
C ALA A 284 25.65 -5.27 -25.57
N LEU A 285 26.98 -5.28 -25.57
CA LEU A 285 27.75 -6.40 -26.09
C LEU A 285 27.50 -7.68 -25.26
N PRO A 286 27.59 -8.87 -25.86
CA PRO A 286 27.48 -10.13 -25.11
C PRO A 286 28.49 -10.21 -23.96
N GLY A 287 28.08 -10.77 -22.81
CA GLY A 287 28.90 -10.91 -21.61
C GLY A 287 28.95 -9.67 -20.71
N LYS A 288 28.24 -8.58 -21.05
CA LYS A 288 28.12 -7.40 -20.18
C LYS A 288 27.05 -7.58 -19.11
N GLN A 289 27.21 -6.84 -18.01
CA GLN A 289 26.27 -6.79 -16.90
C GLN A 289 25.83 -5.34 -16.64
N LEU A 290 24.57 -5.17 -16.26
CA LEU A 290 24.03 -3.92 -15.71
C LEU A 290 23.43 -4.20 -14.33
N GLU A 291 23.89 -3.47 -13.32
CA GLU A 291 23.22 -3.43 -12.03
C GLU A 291 22.07 -2.42 -12.07
N ILE A 292 20.87 -2.89 -11.71
CA ILE A 292 19.65 -2.07 -11.69
C ILE A 292 19.33 -1.60 -10.27
N SER A 293 19.56 -2.48 -9.30
CA SER A 293 19.48 -2.22 -7.86
C SER A 293 20.53 -3.06 -7.14
N GLU A 294 20.67 -2.89 -5.82
CA GLU A 294 21.60 -3.67 -4.98
C GLU A 294 21.46 -5.19 -5.17
N ASN A 295 20.25 -5.66 -5.49
CA ASN A 295 19.93 -7.08 -5.56
C ASN A 295 19.52 -7.54 -6.95
N LEU A 296 19.44 -6.67 -7.96
CA LEU A 296 18.98 -7.03 -9.31
C LEU A 296 19.98 -6.60 -10.38
N SER A 297 20.31 -7.54 -11.26
CA SER A 297 21.19 -7.30 -12.41
C SER A 297 20.68 -7.95 -13.69
N LEU A 298 21.05 -7.34 -14.81
CA LEU A 298 20.81 -7.85 -16.17
C LEU A 298 22.13 -8.33 -16.75
N HIS A 299 22.11 -9.50 -17.37
CA HIS A 299 23.27 -10.13 -18.01
C HIS A 299 22.99 -10.31 -19.49
N SER A 300 23.77 -9.65 -20.33
CA SER A 300 23.61 -9.71 -21.79
C SER A 300 24.28 -10.96 -22.36
N GLN A 301 23.54 -11.68 -23.21
CA GLN A 301 24.07 -12.76 -24.04
C GLN A 301 23.86 -12.39 -25.52
N LEU A 302 24.33 -13.26 -26.43
CA LEU A 302 24.28 -12.99 -27.87
C LEU A 302 22.86 -12.71 -28.38
N ARG A 303 21.88 -13.53 -27.98
CA ARG A 303 20.48 -13.41 -28.42
C ARG A 303 19.49 -13.12 -27.30
N SER A 304 19.94 -13.14 -26.05
CA SER A 304 19.03 -13.07 -24.90
C SER A 304 19.59 -12.20 -23.80
N VAL A 305 18.71 -11.70 -22.94
CA VAL A 305 19.07 -11.07 -21.68
C VAL A 305 18.55 -11.93 -20.55
N GLN A 306 19.38 -12.14 -19.53
CA GLN A 306 19.00 -12.82 -18.31
C GLN A 306 18.82 -11.80 -17.18
N PHE A 307 17.70 -11.87 -16.49
CA PHE A 307 17.45 -11.10 -15.28
C PHE A 307 17.81 -11.96 -14.07
N LYS A 308 18.65 -11.42 -13.17
CA LYS A 308 19.13 -12.15 -11.99
C LYS A 308 18.87 -11.35 -10.71
N LYS A 309 18.39 -12.05 -9.68
CA LYS A 309 18.40 -11.57 -8.30
C LYS A 309 19.61 -12.14 -7.58
N ALA A 310 20.41 -11.30 -6.94
CA ALA A 310 21.53 -11.74 -6.13
C ALA A 310 21.01 -12.58 -4.94
N CYS A 311 21.59 -13.75 -4.72
CA CYS A 311 21.36 -14.50 -3.49
C CYS A 311 22.14 -13.80 -2.38
N ILE A 312 21.45 -12.98 -1.58
CA ILE A 312 22.03 -12.48 -0.34
C ILE A 312 22.10 -13.67 0.62
N TYR A 313 23.22 -14.39 0.62
CA TYR A 313 23.59 -15.16 1.80
C TYR A 313 23.78 -14.14 2.92
N ALA A 314 22.97 -14.26 3.98
CA ALA A 314 23.22 -13.56 5.22
C ALA A 314 24.68 -13.80 5.60
N LYS A 315 25.51 -12.74 5.52
CA LYS A 315 26.78 -12.73 6.23
C LYS A 315 26.42 -12.70 7.71
N VAL A 316 26.29 -13.89 8.28
CA VAL A 316 26.37 -14.10 9.72
C VAL A 316 27.85 -13.89 10.05
N THR A 317 28.14 -12.74 10.63
CA THR A 317 29.33 -12.49 11.45
C THR A 317 28.86 -11.86 12.73
#